data_AF-A0A7G5H6G8-F1
#
_entry.id   AF-A0A7G5H6G8-F1
#
_cell.length_a   1.000
_cell.length_b   1.000
_cell.length_c   1.000
_cell.angle_alpha   90.00
_cell.angle_beta   90.00
_cell.angle_gamma   90.00
#
_symmetry.space_group_name_H-M   'P 1'
#
loop_
_entity.id
_entity.type
_entity.pdbx_description
1 polymer ?
#
loop_
_entity_poly.entity_id
_entity_poly.type
_entity_poly.pdbx_seq_one_letter_code
_entity_poly.pdbx_strand_id
1 'polypeptide(L)'
;MIFLVIAVNRQGNVRHLLFNHSELEAGFEVLNRLVARGHMLAQAILVDDESTIHLPVEAFDGHWGQSTIQELEHAWRVLLMNPLNRNNNSD
;
A
#
# COMPACT_ATOMS: atom_id res chain seq x y z
N MET A 1 -5.35 -15.50 -9.49
CA MET A 1 -4.48 -14.32 -9.67
C MET A 1 -3.02 -14.71 -9.58
N ILE A 2 -2.23 -14.43 -10.61
CA ILE A 2 -0.79 -14.72 -10.63
C ILE A 2 -0.01 -13.43 -10.34
N PHE A 3 0.95 -13.51 -9.44
CA PHE A 3 1.87 -12.45 -9.11
C PHE A 3 3.25 -12.76 -9.70
N LEU A 4 3.80 -11.78 -10.42
CA LEU A 4 5.14 -11.80 -10.99
C LEU A 4 5.93 -10.67 -10.32
N VAL A 5 6.98 -11.03 -9.59
CA VAL A 5 7.69 -10.08 -8.72
C VAL A 5 9.19 -10.19 -8.94
N ILE A 6 9.84 -9.04 -9.07
CA ILE A 6 11.29 -8.92 -9.04
C ILE A 6 11.65 -8.21 -7.74
N ALA A 7 12.43 -8.88 -6.89
CA ALA A 7 12.88 -8.35 -5.61
C ALA A 7 14.41 -8.39 -5.52
N VAL A 8 14.98 -7.40 -4.85
CA VAL A 8 16.42 -7.30 -4.59
C VAL A 8 16.64 -7.44 -3.09
N ASN A 9 17.49 -8.37 -2.67
CA ASN A 9 17.80 -8.52 -1.24
C ASN A 9 18.89 -7.51 -0.79
N ARG A 10 19.19 -7.46 0.51
CA ARG A 10 20.22 -6.56 1.08
C ARG A 10 21.63 -6.74 0.52
N GLN A 11 21.92 -7.89 -0.10
CA GLN A 11 23.21 -8.18 -0.72
C GLN A 11 23.27 -7.74 -2.20
N GLY A 12 22.18 -7.15 -2.72
CA GLY A 12 22.04 -6.78 -4.13
C GLY A 12 21.62 -7.93 -5.04
N ASN A 13 21.32 -9.11 -4.49
CA ASN A 13 20.92 -10.27 -5.30
C ASN A 13 19.48 -10.13 -5.77
N VAL A 14 19.29 -10.23 -7.09
CA VAL A 14 17.98 -10.20 -7.74
C VAL A 14 17.30 -11.56 -7.61
N ARG A 15 16.01 -11.55 -7.30
CA ARG A 15 15.15 -12.73 -7.21
C ARG A 15 13.90 -12.49 -8.04
N HIS A 16 13.60 -13.47 -8.89
CA HIS A 16 12.34 -13.55 -9.62
C HIS A 16 11.42 -14.50 -8.86
N LEU A 17 10.23 -14.02 -8.52
CA LEU A 17 9.23 -14.76 -7.77
C LEU A 17 7.95 -14.82 -8.61
N LEU A 18 7.36 -16.01 -8.68
CA LEU A 18 6.07 -16.25 -9.30
C LEU A 18 5.23 -17.05 -8.30
N PHE A 19 4.04 -16.55 -8.00
CA PHE A 19 3.10 -17.26 -7.12
C PHE A 19 1.66 -16.96 -7.50
N ASN A 20 0.74 -17.84 -7.10
CA ASN A 20 -0.69 -17.70 -7.35
C ASN A 20 -1.43 -17.58 -6.01
N HIS A 21 -2.42 -16.70 -5.95
CA HIS A 21 -3.38 -16.64 -4.85
C HIS A 21 -4.81 -16.47 -5.39
N SER A 22 -5.77 -17.00 -4.63
CA SER A 22 -7.21 -16.81 -4.88
C SER A 22 -7.74 -15.50 -4.30
N GLU A 23 -7.06 -14.93 -3.29
CA GLU A 23 -7.43 -13.69 -2.62
C GLU A 23 -6.34 -12.64 -2.82
N LEU A 24 -6.76 -11.40 -3.11
CA LEU A 24 -5.85 -10.30 -3.43
C LEU A 24 -5.02 -9.92 -2.20
N GLU A 25 -5.68 -9.85 -1.05
CA GLU A 25 -5.11 -9.54 0.25
C GLU A 25 -4.00 -10.50 0.63
N ALA A 26 -4.19 -11.80 0.37
CA ALA A 26 -3.16 -12.81 0.63
C ALA A 26 -1.92 -12.59 -0.23
N GLY A 27 -2.10 -12.22 -1.51
CA GLY A 27 -0.99 -11.89 -2.40
C GLY A 27 -0.24 -10.61 -1.97
N PHE A 28 -0.97 -9.56 -1.58
CA PHE A 28 -0.37 -8.34 -1.05
C PHE A 28 0.37 -8.56 0.27
N GLU A 29 -0.16 -9.42 1.14
CA GLU A 29 0.51 -9.80 2.37
C GLU A 29 1.85 -10.53 2.13
N VAL A 30 1.99 -11.25 1.01
CA VAL A 30 3.29 -11.82 0.59
C VAL A 30 4.27 -10.70 0.22
N LEU A 31 3.83 -9.70 -0.54
CA LEU A 31 4.65 -8.54 -0.93
C LEU A 31 5.11 -7.75 0.30
N ASN A 32 4.20 -7.46 1.22
CA ASN A 32 4.52 -6.79 2.49
C ASN A 32 5.56 -7.59 3.30
N ARG A 33 5.41 -8.92 3.38
CA ARG A 33 6.38 -9.77 4.08
C ARG A 33 7.75 -9.81 3.40
N LEU A 34 7.83 -9.68 2.08
CA LEU A 34 9.12 -9.56 1.37
C LEU A 34 9.85 -8.27 1.79
N VAL A 35 9.13 -7.15 1.78
CA VAL A 35 9.69 -5.85 2.19
C VAL A 35 10.07 -5.84 3.67
N ALA A 36 9.21 -6.36 4.54
CA ALA A 36 9.49 -6.46 5.98
C ALA A 36 10.75 -7.32 6.28
N ARG A 37 11.07 -8.29 5.42
CA ARG A 37 12.32 -9.08 5.49
C ARG A 37 13.54 -8.35 4.93
N GLY A 38 13.40 -7.10 4.51
CA GLY A 38 14.47 -6.27 3.97
C GLY A 38 14.76 -6.49 2.49
N HIS A 39 13.81 -7.04 1.72
CA HIS A 39 13.90 -7.01 0.27
C HIS A 39 13.32 -5.69 -0.26
N MET A 40 13.91 -5.17 -1.32
CA MET A 40 13.34 -4.07 -2.10
C MET A 40 12.57 -4.68 -3.28
N LEU A 41 11.32 -4.29 -3.48
CA LEU A 41 10.57 -4.66 -4.67
C LEU A 41 11.01 -3.76 -5.83
N ALA A 42 11.59 -4.35 -6.87
CA ALA A 42 11.96 -3.63 -8.09
C ALA A 42 10.81 -3.62 -9.11
N GLN A 43 9.97 -4.67 -9.11
CA GLN A 43 8.80 -4.77 -9.96
C GLN A 43 7.77 -5.70 -9.34
N ALA A 44 6.48 -5.36 -9.47
CA ALA A 44 5.38 -6.25 -9.13
C ALA A 44 4.27 -6.13 -10.19
N ILE A 45 3.86 -7.27 -10.74
CA ILE A 45 2.80 -7.39 -11.73
C ILE A 45 1.78 -8.41 -11.23
N LEU A 46 0.50 -8.05 -11.30
CA LEU A 46 -0.63 -8.92 -11.07
C LEU A 46 -1.27 -9.26 -12.42
N VAL A 47 -1.38 -10.55 -12.71
CA VAL A 47 -2.16 -11.06 -13.83
C VAL A 47 -3.42 -11.69 -13.27
N ASP A 48 -4.57 -11.12 -13.65
CA ASP A 48 -5.88 -11.65 -13.28
C ASP A 48 -6.75 -11.77 -14.52
N ASP A 49 -7.05 -13.01 -14.88
CA ASP A 49 -7.73 -13.37 -16.13
C ASP A 49 -7.04 -12.73 -17.36
N GLU A 50 -7.73 -11.87 -18.10
CA GLU A 50 -7.20 -11.14 -19.27
C GLU A 50 -6.52 -9.80 -18.89
N SER A 51 -6.46 -9.46 -17.60
CA SER A 51 -5.91 -8.19 -17.13
C SER A 51 -4.50 -8.34 -16.60
N THR A 52 -3.63 -7.40 -16.98
CA THR A 52 -2.28 -7.25 -16.42
C THR A 52 -2.20 -5.89 -15.75
N ILE A 53 -1.94 -5.90 -14.44
CA ILE A 53 -1.90 -4.72 -13.59
C ILE A 53 -0.47 -4.56 -13.06
N HIS A 54 0.17 -3.45 -13.39
CA HIS A 54 1.42 -3.04 -12.77
C HIS A 54 1.12 -2.46 -11.40
N LEU A 55 1.62 -3.12 -10.35
CA LEU A 55 1.42 -2.68 -8.98
C LEU A 55 2.47 -1.61 -8.62
N PRO A 56 2.08 -0.53 -7.93
CA PRO A 56 3.03 0.46 -7.43
C PRO A 56 3.89 -0.19 -6.33
N VAL A 57 5.16 -0.45 -6.61
CA VAL A 57 6.07 -1.11 -5.64
C VAL A 57 6.31 -0.23 -4.41
N GLU A 58 6.19 1.08 -4.59
CA GLU A 58 6.28 2.09 -3.56
C GLU A 58 5.17 1.92 -2.51
N ALA A 59 3.97 1.47 -2.91
CA ALA A 59 2.89 1.23 -1.94
C ALA A 59 3.21 0.14 -0.91
N PHE A 60 4.23 -0.68 -1.15
CA PHE A 60 4.68 -1.75 -0.27
C PHE A 60 5.99 -1.40 0.45
N ASP A 61 6.64 -0.28 0.12
CA ASP A 61 7.95 0.11 0.65
C ASP A 61 7.89 0.66 2.08
N GLY A 62 6.69 0.89 2.62
CA GLY A 62 6.43 1.43 3.96
C GLY A 62 6.70 2.93 4.12
N HIS A 63 7.13 3.62 3.07
CA HIS A 63 7.42 5.05 3.05
C HIS A 63 6.31 5.84 2.35
N TRP A 64 5.60 5.23 1.39
CA TRP A 64 4.50 5.89 0.71
C TRP A 64 3.25 6.04 1.57
N GLY A 65 2.69 7.25 1.56
CA GLY A 65 1.41 7.57 2.18
C GLY A 65 1.51 8.09 3.60
N GLN A 66 2.66 8.10 4.27
CA GLN A 66 2.72 8.62 5.64
C GLN A 66 2.37 10.12 5.69
N SER A 67 2.90 10.91 4.75
CA SER A 67 2.56 12.34 4.63
C SER A 67 1.09 12.56 4.25
N THR A 68 0.58 11.88 3.23
CA THR A 68 -0.81 12.01 2.80
C THR A 68 -1.81 11.53 3.86
N ILE A 69 -1.49 10.45 4.57
CA ILE A 69 -2.29 9.93 5.70
C ILE A 69 -2.23 10.90 6.87
N GLN A 70 -1.06 11.48 7.18
CA GLN A 70 -0.93 12.50 8.23
C GLN A 70 -1.69 13.78 7.89
N GLU A 71 -1.66 14.22 6.63
CA GLU A 71 -2.44 15.35 6.13
C GLU A 71 -3.94 15.08 6.25
N LEU A 72 -4.37 13.87 5.87
CA LEU A 72 -5.76 13.45 6.01
C LEU A 72 -6.18 13.38 7.49
N GLU A 73 -5.35 12.79 8.34
CA GLU A 73 -5.58 12.71 9.79
C GLU A 73 -5.63 14.11 10.43
N HIS A 74 -4.79 15.03 9.98
CA HIS A 74 -4.81 16.42 10.41
C HIS A 74 -6.11 17.12 9.99
N ALA A 75 -6.51 16.99 8.72
CA ALA A 75 -7.76 17.56 8.22
C ALA A 75 -8.98 17.05 8.99
N TRP A 76 -9.04 15.74 9.26
CA TRP A 76 -10.11 15.14 10.06
C TRP A 76 -10.10 15.63 11.51
N ARG A 77 -8.93 15.77 12.14
CA ARG A 77 -8.83 16.35 13.49
C ARG A 77 -9.36 17.77 13.52
N VAL A 78 -9.02 18.62 12.55
CA VAL A 78 -9.53 20.00 12.47
C VAL A 78 -11.05 20.03 12.37
N LEU A 79 -11.65 19.17 11.53
CA LEU A 79 -13.10 19.09 11.38
C LEU A 79 -13.80 18.60 12.65
N LEU A 80 -13.23 17.61 13.35
CA LEU A 80 -13.79 17.03 14.57
C LEU A 80 -13.59 17.91 15.81
N MET A 81 -12.53 18.72 15.85
CA MET A 81 -12.26 19.65 16.95
C MET A 81 -13.01 20.98 16.82
N ASN A 82 -13.68 21.23 15.69
CA ASN A 82 -14.66 22.29 15.61
C ASN A 82 -15.92 21.79 16.34
N PRO A 83 -16.22 22.26 17.57
CA PRO A 83 -17.48 21.89 18.18
C PRO A 83 -18.57 22.38 17.23
N LEU A 84 -19.59 21.53 16.99
CA LEU A 84 -20.81 21.95 16.32
C LEU A 84 -21.21 23.30 16.91
N ASN A 85 -21.00 24.38 16.15
CA ASN A 85 -21.55 25.70 16.44
C ASN A 85 -23.05 25.60 16.19
N ARG A 86 -23.71 24.77 17.01
CA ARG A 86 -25.14 24.50 17.01
C ARG A 86 -25.75 25.60 17.87
N ASN A 87 -26.31 26.57 17.17
CA ASN A 87 -27.50 27.31 17.51
C ASN A 87 -27.39 28.31 18.67
N ASN A 88 -26.75 29.45 18.40
CA ASN A 88 -27.31 30.72 18.86
C ASN A 88 -28.40 31.14 17.85
N ASN A 89 -29.57 30.50 17.91
CA ASN A 89 -30.76 31.11 17.36
C ASN A 89 -31.15 32.24 18.31
N SER A 90 -31.05 33.46 17.81
CA SER A 90 -31.74 34.63 18.31
C SER A 90 -33.25 34.36 18.31
N ASP A 91 -33.88 34.52 19.47
CA ASP A 91 -35.18 35.20 19.66
C ASP A 91 -35.31 35.59 21.14
#